data_AF-A0A8J4CPJ0-F1
#
_entry.id   AF-A0A8J4CPJ0-F1
#
_cell.length_a   1.000
_cell.length_b   1.000
_cell.length_c   1.000
_cell.angle_alpha   90.00
_cell.angle_beta   90.00
_cell.angle_gamma   90.00
#
_symmetry.space_group_name_H-M   'P 1'
#
loop_
_entity.id
_entity.type
_entity.pdbx_description
1 polymer ?
#
loop_
_entity_poly.entity_id
_entity_poly.type
_entity_poly.pdbx_seq_one_letter_code
_entity_poly.pdbx_strand_id
1 'polypeptide(L)'
;MGINGLLQQLKSISRQTHVSSYRGHKVAIDGYSWLHKGAYGCSRELCEGIWVDGYVRYFLSRIDMLLGNGVIPIVVFDGCRLPMKADEEESRRRNRREALERARAHAEAGNLTAATECYQRAVDIAPWMAKVVMEALREREVTCLVAPYEADAQMSYLALRNDVHAVLTEDSDMLAYGCPRVLYKLDRSGTGEEVVLKDLPLVRELNMAGFDHDMLLQMCILAGCDFLPNLAGVGIKKAHAMIRKHRDFVKVVRFLRFNGTSLPPGYEVRFQRTIWLFRHQRVYCPVTRALTHLRPLPPGGLAAADVLVLAALPTEGPERDALPFLGPPMEAEVAAGIAAGDLDPSTLQPFNLQAIYRGCAYPPRHLRALLLPPASATAAAAPALTATQGRASDGAGLSGSAGGGGGGSSSQSQGPHRNHHKHYNHHQFIMSQQPNNRHGRVPAVGKPPVPPNGRIDRYFFAPNPAVSQPFRAHAPPQRRGEAGRNGERVPGQQSPVGSRHGVHSNAG
;
A
#
# COMPACT_ATOMS: atom_id res chain seq x y z
N MET A 1 -4.60 -4.04 -8.25
CA MET A 1 -3.64 -5.04 -8.75
C MET A 1 -4.23 -6.40 -8.43
N GLY A 2 -3.68 -7.48 -8.99
CA GLY A 2 -4.19 -8.83 -8.81
C GLY A 2 -5.40 -9.19 -9.67
N ILE A 3 -6.31 -9.99 -9.12
CA ILE A 3 -7.47 -10.57 -9.85
C ILE A 3 -8.49 -9.51 -10.30
N ASN A 4 -8.50 -9.27 -11.61
CA ASN A 4 -9.35 -8.25 -12.24
C ASN A 4 -10.84 -8.48 -11.99
N GLY A 5 -11.47 -7.47 -11.38
CA GLY A 5 -12.92 -7.43 -11.14
C GLY A 5 -13.40 -8.22 -9.92
N LEU A 6 -12.52 -8.90 -9.16
CA LEU A 6 -12.91 -9.71 -8.01
C LEU A 6 -13.66 -8.89 -6.94
N LEU A 7 -13.08 -7.78 -6.47
CA LEU A 7 -13.68 -6.97 -5.40
C LEU A 7 -15.08 -6.43 -5.77
N GLN A 8 -15.34 -6.19 -7.07
CA GLN A 8 -16.67 -5.77 -7.53
C GLN A 8 -17.72 -6.86 -7.36
N GLN A 9 -17.31 -8.13 -7.40
CA GLN A 9 -18.18 -9.29 -7.18
C GLN A 9 -18.32 -9.66 -5.70
N LEU A 10 -17.68 -8.94 -4.78
CA LEU A 10 -17.73 -9.21 -3.34
C LEU A 10 -18.40 -8.07 -2.55
N LYS A 11 -19.06 -7.12 -3.24
CA LYS A 11 -19.65 -5.93 -2.60
C LYS A 11 -20.63 -6.26 -1.49
N SER A 12 -21.48 -7.27 -1.68
CA SER A 12 -22.46 -7.71 -0.68
C SER A 12 -21.87 -8.22 0.64
N ILE A 13 -20.59 -8.59 0.65
CA ILE A 13 -19.87 -9.02 1.87
C ILE A 13 -18.77 -8.03 2.29
N SER A 14 -18.57 -6.97 1.51
CA SER A 14 -17.65 -5.88 1.82
C SER A 14 -18.30 -4.93 2.83
N ARG A 15 -17.69 -4.77 4.00
CA ARG A 15 -18.20 -3.95 5.10
C ARG A 15 -17.32 -2.73 5.27
N GLN A 16 -17.93 -1.55 5.41
CA GLN A 16 -17.16 -0.39 5.83
C GLN A 16 -16.72 -0.57 7.30
N THR A 17 -15.41 -0.57 7.51
CA THR A 17 -14.80 -0.83 8.81
C THR A 17 -13.74 0.23 9.10
N HIS A 18 -13.82 0.82 10.28
CA HIS A 18 -12.80 1.73 10.78
C HIS A 18 -11.70 0.96 11.52
N VAL A 19 -10.43 1.37 11.36
CA VAL A 19 -9.26 0.69 11.93
C VAL A 19 -9.25 0.62 13.46
N SER A 20 -10.00 1.49 14.14
CA SER A 20 -10.19 1.40 15.59
C SER A 20 -10.81 0.08 16.04
N SER A 21 -11.50 -0.64 15.15
CA SER A 21 -12.00 -2.00 15.38
C SER A 21 -10.87 -3.01 15.62
N TYR A 22 -9.65 -2.69 15.19
CA TYR A 22 -8.42 -3.47 15.39
C TYR A 22 -7.53 -2.91 16.50
N ARG A 23 -8.08 -2.08 17.41
CA ARG A 23 -7.34 -1.62 18.58
C ARG A 23 -6.83 -2.81 19.39
N GLY A 24 -5.54 -2.78 19.74
CA GLY A 24 -4.82 -3.85 20.44
C GLY A 24 -4.44 -5.04 19.56
N HIS A 25 -4.81 -5.05 18.28
CA HIS A 25 -4.57 -6.15 17.37
C HIS A 25 -3.43 -5.83 16.39
N LYS A 26 -2.69 -6.88 16.02
CA LYS A 26 -1.67 -6.84 14.97
C LYS A 26 -2.32 -6.86 13.60
N VAL A 27 -1.93 -5.93 12.72
CA VAL A 27 -2.40 -5.85 11.33
C VAL A 27 -1.18 -5.81 10.41
N ALA A 28 -1.11 -6.74 9.46
CA ALA A 28 -0.07 -6.73 8.44
C ALA A 28 -0.41 -5.69 7.36
N ILE A 29 0.57 -4.88 6.96
CA ILE A 29 0.39 -3.78 5.99
C ILE A 29 1.25 -4.06 4.77
N ASP A 30 0.65 -4.04 3.60
CA ASP A 30 1.36 -4.01 2.33
C ASP A 30 2.09 -2.67 2.17
N GLY A 31 3.42 -2.69 2.37
CA GLY A 31 4.26 -1.51 2.29
C GLY A 31 4.37 -0.95 0.87
N TYR A 32 4.45 -1.80 -0.15
CA TYR A 32 4.61 -1.33 -1.53
C TYR A 32 3.37 -0.58 -2.02
N SER A 33 2.17 -0.99 -1.60
CA SER A 33 0.93 -0.26 -1.91
C SER A 33 0.98 1.22 -1.48
N TRP A 34 1.57 1.51 -0.31
CA TRP A 34 1.70 2.87 0.22
C TRP A 34 2.90 3.60 -0.34
N LEU A 35 4.01 2.92 -0.63
CA LEU A 35 5.16 3.50 -1.33
C LEU A 35 4.75 4.02 -2.71
N HIS A 36 4.02 3.22 -3.50
CA HIS A 36 3.51 3.64 -4.80
C HIS A 36 2.64 4.90 -4.71
N LYS A 37 1.67 4.94 -3.78
CA LYS A 37 0.81 6.10 -3.58
C LYS A 37 1.58 7.34 -3.10
N GLY A 38 2.56 7.15 -2.21
CA GLY A 38 3.40 8.22 -1.69
C GLY A 38 4.33 8.82 -2.74
N ALA A 39 4.86 8.00 -3.64
CA ALA A 39 5.78 8.42 -4.69
C ALA A 39 5.13 9.35 -5.73
N TYR A 40 3.81 9.27 -5.94
CA TYR A 40 3.12 10.15 -6.90
C TYR A 40 3.24 11.64 -6.58
N GLY A 41 3.37 12.00 -5.29
CA GLY A 41 3.54 13.39 -4.86
C GLY A 41 4.93 13.97 -5.10
N CYS A 42 5.90 13.13 -5.47
CA CYS A 42 7.30 13.51 -5.71
C CYS A 42 7.91 12.69 -6.86
N SER A 43 7.08 12.35 -7.86
CA SER A 43 7.47 11.42 -8.93
C SER A 43 8.55 12.01 -9.83
N ARG A 44 8.50 13.32 -10.09
CA ARG A 44 9.52 14.02 -10.89
C ARG A 44 10.89 13.94 -10.23
N GLU A 45 10.98 14.30 -8.96
CA GLU A 45 12.23 14.28 -8.20
C GLU A 45 12.82 12.87 -8.16
N LEU A 46 11.99 11.86 -7.89
CA LEU A 46 12.40 10.45 -7.88
C LEU A 46 12.91 9.99 -9.25
N CYS A 47 12.21 10.33 -10.33
CA CYS A 47 12.62 9.97 -11.70
C CYS A 47 13.92 10.64 -12.13
N GLU A 48 14.20 11.85 -11.64
CA GLU A 48 15.41 12.62 -11.97
C GLU A 48 16.55 12.42 -10.96
N GLY A 49 16.42 11.47 -10.02
CA GLY A 49 17.48 11.12 -9.07
C GLY A 49 17.74 12.21 -8.01
N ILE A 50 16.75 13.07 -7.75
CA ILE A 50 16.81 14.12 -6.74
C ILE A 50 16.33 13.54 -5.41
N TRP A 51 17.12 13.73 -4.36
CA TRP A 51 16.73 13.32 -3.00
C TRP A 51 15.44 14.03 -2.58
N VAL A 52 14.45 13.24 -2.17
CA VAL A 52 13.15 13.73 -1.71
C VAL A 52 12.57 12.78 -0.66
N ASP A 53 11.77 13.31 0.26
CA ASP A 53 11.24 12.59 1.41
C ASP A 53 9.70 12.51 1.42
N GLY A 54 9.04 13.02 0.38
CA GLY A 54 7.58 13.16 0.30
C GLY A 54 6.85 11.83 0.48
N TYR A 55 7.36 10.77 -0.14
CA TYR A 55 6.81 9.41 -0.02
C TYR A 55 6.97 8.84 1.41
N VAL A 56 8.07 9.17 2.10
CA VAL A 56 8.29 8.76 3.50
C VAL A 56 7.31 9.47 4.42
N ARG A 57 7.15 10.79 4.26
CA ARG A 57 6.17 11.57 5.03
C ARG A 57 4.74 11.08 4.81
N TYR A 58 4.40 10.76 3.57
CA TYR A 58 3.12 10.12 3.25
C TYR A 58 2.98 8.81 4.03
N PHE A 59 3.95 7.91 3.93
CA PHE A 59 3.92 6.60 4.59
C PHE A 59 3.74 6.72 6.11
N LEU A 60 4.55 7.57 6.75
CA LEU A 60 4.52 7.77 8.20
C LEU A 60 3.19 8.35 8.68
N SER A 61 2.57 9.25 7.91
CA SER A 61 1.24 9.77 8.27
C SER A 61 0.17 8.67 8.38
N ARG A 62 0.30 7.61 7.57
CA ARG A 62 -0.60 6.46 7.60
C ARG A 62 -0.34 5.59 8.82
N ILE A 63 0.93 5.39 9.15
CA ILE A 63 1.36 4.65 10.34
C ILE A 63 0.94 5.37 11.61
N ASP A 64 1.17 6.67 11.69
CA ASP A 64 0.77 7.49 12.84
C ASP A 64 -0.76 7.43 13.04
N MET A 65 -1.54 7.37 11.96
CA MET A 65 -3.00 7.15 12.02
C MET A 65 -3.36 5.78 12.61
N LEU A 66 -2.68 4.70 12.20
CA LEU A 66 -2.90 3.36 12.76
C LEU A 66 -2.54 3.29 14.25
N LEU A 67 -1.36 3.79 14.60
CA LEU A 67 -0.86 3.84 15.98
C LEU A 67 -1.77 4.68 16.88
N GLY A 68 -2.24 5.84 16.39
CA GLY A 68 -3.19 6.70 17.11
C GLY A 68 -4.53 6.03 17.41
N ASN A 69 -4.94 5.07 16.56
CA ASN A 69 -6.13 4.24 16.78
C ASN A 69 -5.85 2.99 17.65
N GLY A 70 -4.61 2.78 18.07
CA GLY A 70 -4.17 1.66 18.90
C GLY A 70 -4.00 0.35 18.12
N VAL A 71 -3.88 0.42 16.78
CA VAL A 71 -3.52 -0.74 15.96
C VAL A 71 -2.01 -0.99 16.10
N ILE A 72 -1.60 -2.26 16.06
CA ILE A 72 -0.18 -2.66 16.08
C ILE A 72 0.22 -3.01 14.63
N PRO A 73 0.79 -2.07 13.84
CA PRO A 73 1.14 -2.33 12.46
C PRO A 73 2.39 -3.22 12.35
N ILE A 74 2.35 -4.18 11.43
CA ILE A 74 3.52 -4.92 10.94
C ILE A 74 3.63 -4.62 9.44
N VAL A 75 4.64 -3.86 9.04
CA VAL A 75 4.80 -3.46 7.64
C VAL A 75 5.58 -4.54 6.90
N VAL A 76 4.99 -5.07 5.83
CA VAL A 76 5.61 -6.10 4.98
C VAL A 76 5.97 -5.48 3.63
N PHE A 77 7.22 -5.65 3.20
CA PHE A 77 7.73 -5.19 1.92
C PHE A 77 8.01 -6.37 0.99
N ASP A 78 7.91 -6.15 -0.32
CA ASP A 78 8.38 -7.13 -1.31
C ASP A 78 9.91 -7.26 -1.27
N GLY A 79 10.39 -8.47 -1.55
CA GLY A 79 11.80 -8.82 -1.62
C GLY A 79 12.26 -9.12 -3.04
N CYS A 80 12.85 -10.31 -3.22
CA CYS A 80 13.44 -10.72 -4.49
C CYS A 80 12.37 -10.91 -5.57
N ARG A 81 12.78 -10.80 -6.83
CA ARG A 81 11.92 -11.05 -7.98
C ARG A 81 11.49 -12.51 -8.05
N LEU A 82 10.23 -12.73 -8.41
CA LEU A 82 9.68 -14.06 -8.62
C LEU A 82 9.77 -14.44 -10.11
N PRO A 83 10.32 -15.62 -10.48
CA PRO A 83 10.45 -16.02 -11.89
C PRO A 83 9.12 -16.02 -12.67
N MET A 84 8.02 -16.38 -12.02
CA MET A 84 6.69 -16.42 -12.65
C MET A 84 6.11 -15.03 -12.98
N LYS A 85 6.71 -13.93 -12.48
CA LYS A 85 6.32 -12.54 -12.80
C LYS A 85 7.29 -11.83 -13.74
N ALA A 86 8.31 -12.53 -14.25
CA ALA A 86 9.35 -11.91 -15.07
C ALA A 86 8.79 -11.15 -16.29
N ASP A 87 7.83 -11.75 -17.00
CA ASP A 87 7.20 -11.13 -18.19
C ASP A 87 6.45 -9.83 -17.82
N GLU A 88 5.72 -9.84 -16.70
CA GLU A 88 4.97 -8.69 -16.25
C GLU A 88 5.89 -7.57 -15.74
N GLU A 89 6.91 -7.90 -14.96
CA GLU A 89 7.92 -6.95 -14.49
C GLU A 89 8.66 -6.29 -15.66
N GLU A 90 8.99 -7.05 -16.70
CA GLU A 90 9.62 -6.55 -17.91
C GLU A 90 8.69 -5.59 -18.68
N SER A 91 7.41 -5.95 -18.80
CA SER A 91 6.41 -5.04 -19.38
C SER A 91 6.28 -3.74 -18.58
N ARG A 92 6.20 -3.84 -17.24
CA ARG A 92 6.13 -2.67 -16.35
C ARG A 92 7.39 -1.81 -16.50
N ARG A 93 8.58 -2.41 -16.57
CA ARG A 93 9.86 -1.70 -16.79
C ARG A 93 9.89 -0.96 -18.12
N ARG A 94 9.48 -1.61 -19.22
CA ARG A 94 9.40 -0.98 -20.55
C ARG A 94 8.45 0.22 -20.53
N ASN A 95 7.25 0.04 -19.99
CA ASN A 95 6.23 1.08 -19.92
C ASN A 95 6.70 2.30 -19.10
N ARG A 96 7.44 2.07 -18.00
CA ARG A 96 8.03 3.14 -17.18
C ARG A 96 9.08 3.93 -17.95
N ARG A 97 9.97 3.24 -18.69
CA ARG A 97 11.00 3.89 -19.52
C ARG A 97 10.36 4.80 -20.58
N GLU A 98 9.40 4.28 -21.33
CA GLU A 98 8.69 5.09 -22.34
C GLU A 98 7.93 6.26 -21.71
N ALA A 99 7.37 6.08 -20.51
CA ALA A 99 6.71 7.17 -19.79
C ALA A 99 7.71 8.25 -19.35
N LEU A 100 8.93 7.86 -18.94
CA LEU A 100 9.98 8.81 -18.56
C LEU A 100 10.44 9.66 -19.75
N GLU A 101 10.65 9.02 -20.91
CA GLU A 101 11.02 9.70 -22.15
C GLU A 101 9.95 10.74 -22.53
N ARG A 102 8.66 10.38 -22.45
CA ARG A 102 7.55 11.33 -22.66
C ARG A 102 7.48 12.43 -21.61
N ALA A 103 7.77 12.11 -20.34
CA ALA A 103 7.75 13.09 -19.25
C ALA A 103 8.78 14.20 -19.48
N ARG A 104 9.99 13.83 -19.89
CA ARG A 104 11.08 14.77 -20.21
C ARG A 104 10.74 15.64 -21.42
N ALA A 105 10.24 15.04 -22.50
CA ALA A 105 9.81 15.78 -23.68
C ALA A 105 8.71 16.81 -23.37
N HIS A 106 7.71 16.44 -22.56
CA HIS A 106 6.67 17.40 -22.12
C HIS A 106 7.23 18.49 -21.20
N ALA A 107 8.19 18.17 -20.34
CA ALA A 107 8.83 19.15 -19.46
C ALA A 107 9.66 20.18 -20.26
N GLU A 108 10.42 19.72 -21.26
CA GLU A 108 11.18 20.58 -22.19
C GLU A 108 10.25 21.49 -23.01
N ALA A 109 9.09 20.98 -23.43
CA ALA A 109 8.06 21.75 -24.12
C ALA A 109 7.26 22.70 -23.19
N GLY A 110 7.56 22.76 -21.88
CA GLY A 110 6.85 23.59 -20.90
C GLY A 110 5.47 23.08 -20.49
N ASN A 111 5.05 21.89 -20.94
CA ASN A 111 3.77 21.28 -20.57
C ASN A 111 3.89 20.48 -19.26
N LEU A 112 3.93 21.21 -18.14
CA LEU A 112 4.18 20.64 -16.81
C LEU A 112 3.10 19.65 -16.35
N THR A 113 1.83 19.85 -16.72
CA THR A 113 0.73 18.96 -16.35
C THR A 113 0.91 17.58 -17.00
N ALA A 114 1.09 17.54 -18.32
CA ALA A 114 1.31 16.29 -19.05
C ALA A 114 2.62 15.61 -18.62
N ALA A 115 3.67 16.40 -18.35
CA ALA A 115 4.91 15.89 -17.80
C ALA A 115 4.68 15.18 -16.46
N THR A 116 3.92 15.79 -15.55
CA THR A 116 3.62 15.23 -14.21
C THR A 116 2.88 13.89 -14.31
N GLU A 117 1.87 13.79 -15.17
CA GLU A 117 1.16 12.52 -15.42
C GLU A 117 2.11 11.43 -15.95
N CYS A 118 3.01 11.79 -16.86
CA CYS A 118 4.02 10.86 -17.37
C CYS A 118 5.05 10.47 -16.30
N TYR A 119 5.51 11.40 -15.45
CA TYR A 119 6.38 11.08 -14.32
C TYR A 119 5.71 10.13 -13.33
N GLN A 120 4.43 10.33 -13.00
CA GLN A 120 3.67 9.42 -12.13
C GLN A 120 3.56 8.01 -12.71
N ARG A 121 3.51 7.86 -14.04
CA ARG A 121 3.56 6.56 -14.72
C ARG A 121 4.97 5.98 -14.84
N ALA A 122 6.00 6.82 -14.78
CA ALA A 122 7.40 6.45 -14.94
C ALA A 122 8.08 6.06 -13.63
N VAL A 123 7.59 6.57 -12.49
CA VAL A 123 8.23 6.35 -11.19
C VAL A 123 8.31 4.87 -10.84
N ASP A 124 9.51 4.45 -10.44
CA ASP A 124 9.79 3.09 -10.00
C ASP A 124 10.01 3.07 -8.49
N ILE A 125 9.47 2.05 -7.81
CA ILE A 125 9.65 1.87 -6.38
C ILE A 125 10.80 0.91 -6.17
N ALA A 126 11.99 1.46 -6.02
CA ALA A 126 13.22 0.69 -5.83
C ALA A 126 13.40 0.24 -4.36
N PRO A 127 14.13 -0.86 -4.10
CA PRO A 127 14.37 -1.36 -2.74
C PRO A 127 14.99 -0.34 -1.79
N TRP A 128 15.84 0.56 -2.29
CA TRP A 128 16.42 1.62 -1.47
C TRP A 128 15.36 2.58 -0.89
N MET A 129 14.24 2.81 -1.58
CA MET A 129 13.14 3.63 -1.06
C MET A 129 12.45 2.96 0.12
N ALA A 130 12.23 1.63 0.01
CA ALA A 130 11.73 0.83 1.10
C ALA A 130 12.70 0.87 2.29
N LYS A 131 14.02 0.80 2.05
CA LYS A 131 15.05 0.96 3.09
C LYS A 131 14.92 2.29 3.83
N VAL A 132 14.77 3.42 3.13
CA VAL A 132 14.58 4.73 3.78
C VAL A 132 13.32 4.74 4.67
N VAL A 133 12.21 4.16 4.19
CA VAL A 133 10.99 4.04 5.01
C VAL A 133 11.22 3.13 6.22
N MET A 134 11.86 1.97 6.06
CA MET A 134 12.16 1.06 7.17
C MET A 134 12.96 1.74 8.28
N GLU A 135 13.98 2.54 7.93
CA GLU A 135 14.74 3.29 8.93
C GLU A 135 13.90 4.37 9.65
N ALA A 136 12.95 4.99 8.95
CA ALA A 136 12.03 5.95 9.55
C ALA A 136 10.93 5.28 10.42
N LEU A 137 10.54 4.05 10.10
CA LEU A 137 9.63 3.22 10.88
C LEU A 137 10.31 2.67 12.15
N ARG A 138 11.61 2.38 12.08
CA ARG A 138 12.42 1.97 13.23
C ARG A 138 12.43 3.03 14.33
N GLU A 139 12.47 4.31 13.98
CA GLU A 139 12.33 5.42 14.95
C GLU A 139 10.94 5.50 15.62
N ARG A 140 9.93 4.82 15.07
CA ARG A 140 8.58 4.70 15.63
C ARG A 140 8.33 3.34 16.30
N GLU A 141 9.37 2.52 16.43
CA GLU A 141 9.27 1.17 16.99
C GLU A 141 8.27 0.29 16.22
N VAL A 142 8.08 0.56 14.92
CA VAL A 142 7.19 -0.23 14.06
C VAL A 142 7.96 -1.40 13.46
N THR A 143 7.43 -2.60 13.64
CA THR A 143 8.00 -3.82 13.08
C THR A 143 7.89 -3.80 11.55
N CYS A 144 9.03 -3.99 10.90
CA CYS A 144 9.12 -4.20 9.45
C CYS A 144 9.59 -5.63 9.17
N LEU A 145 9.12 -6.19 8.06
CA LEU A 145 9.56 -7.47 7.52
C LEU A 145 9.65 -7.35 6.01
N VAL A 146 10.78 -7.72 5.41
CA VAL A 146 10.86 -7.89 3.96
C VAL A 146 10.54 -9.36 3.66
N ALA A 147 9.57 -9.62 2.79
CA ALA A 147 9.32 -10.95 2.28
C ALA A 147 10.56 -11.44 1.50
N PRO A 148 10.81 -12.75 1.39
CA PRO A 148 11.86 -13.23 0.50
C PRO A 148 11.49 -12.99 -0.96
N TYR A 149 10.19 -13.01 -1.27
CA TYR A 149 9.61 -12.75 -2.58
C TYR A 149 8.44 -11.77 -2.42
N GLU A 150 7.19 -12.21 -2.54
CA GLU A 150 6.04 -11.31 -2.49
C GLU A 150 5.50 -11.11 -1.06
N ALA A 151 5.15 -9.86 -0.75
CA ALA A 151 4.50 -9.47 0.49
C ALA A 151 3.14 -10.16 0.64
N ASP A 152 2.40 -10.41 -0.45
CA ASP A 152 1.08 -11.05 -0.42
C ASP A 152 1.12 -12.45 0.22
N ALA A 153 2.05 -13.29 -0.22
CA ALA A 153 2.25 -14.60 0.38
C ALA A 153 2.80 -14.50 1.81
N GLN A 154 3.73 -13.58 2.07
CA GLN A 154 4.29 -13.40 3.41
C GLN A 154 3.20 -12.97 4.42
N MET A 155 2.35 -12.01 4.07
CA MET A 155 1.25 -11.56 4.90
C MET A 155 0.19 -12.65 5.07
N SER A 156 -0.10 -13.41 4.01
CA SER A 156 -0.99 -14.57 4.08
C SER A 156 -0.46 -15.64 5.04
N TYR A 157 0.85 -15.90 5.03
CA TYR A 157 1.49 -16.83 5.96
C TYR A 157 1.32 -16.39 7.42
N LEU A 158 1.54 -15.10 7.70
CA LEU A 158 1.33 -14.55 9.04
C LEU A 158 -0.15 -14.63 9.45
N ALA A 159 -1.08 -14.34 8.54
CA ALA A 159 -2.51 -14.36 8.83
C ALA A 159 -3.03 -15.79 9.09
N LEU A 160 -2.61 -16.77 8.29
CA LEU A 160 -3.02 -18.18 8.45
C LEU A 160 -2.51 -18.81 9.76
N ARG A 161 -1.41 -18.27 10.31
CA ARG A 161 -0.85 -18.67 11.61
C ARG A 161 -1.44 -17.89 12.79
N ASN A 162 -2.33 -16.94 12.53
CA ASN A 162 -2.85 -15.99 13.52
C ASN A 162 -1.77 -15.09 14.15
N ASP A 163 -0.63 -14.88 13.46
CA ASP A 163 0.39 -13.92 13.89
C ASP A 163 -0.10 -12.47 13.69
N VAL A 164 -1.05 -12.27 12.76
CA VAL A 164 -1.81 -11.03 12.53
C VAL A 164 -3.31 -11.30 12.42
N HIS A 165 -4.14 -10.29 12.71
CA HIS A 165 -5.59 -10.40 12.77
C HIS A 165 -6.28 -9.96 11.48
N ALA A 166 -5.61 -9.15 10.67
CA ALA A 166 -6.04 -8.72 9.35
C ALA A 166 -4.84 -8.31 8.50
N VAL A 167 -5.06 -8.30 7.19
CA VAL A 167 -4.13 -7.73 6.21
C VAL A 167 -4.73 -6.45 5.64
N LEU A 168 -3.91 -5.41 5.49
CA LEU A 168 -4.26 -4.16 4.84
C LEU A 168 -3.49 -4.06 3.53
N THR A 169 -4.23 -4.07 2.42
CA THR A 169 -3.65 -3.94 1.08
C THR A 169 -4.68 -3.38 0.11
N GLU A 170 -4.25 -2.99 -1.09
CA GLU A 170 -5.11 -2.73 -2.23
C GLU A 170 -5.17 -3.92 -3.21
N ASP A 171 -4.42 -4.99 -2.95
CA ASP A 171 -4.33 -6.16 -3.82
C ASP A 171 -5.39 -7.22 -3.51
N SER A 172 -6.19 -7.57 -4.52
CA SER A 172 -7.25 -8.56 -4.40
C SER A 172 -6.76 -10.02 -4.30
N ASP A 173 -5.47 -10.27 -4.54
CA ASP A 173 -4.87 -11.60 -4.53
C ASP A 173 -4.87 -12.27 -3.16
N MET A 174 -4.92 -11.48 -2.08
CA MET A 174 -4.97 -11.98 -0.71
C MET A 174 -6.05 -13.03 -0.45
N LEU A 175 -7.22 -12.90 -1.10
CA LEU A 175 -8.30 -13.89 -0.95
C LEU A 175 -7.98 -15.21 -1.67
N ALA A 176 -7.31 -15.15 -2.82
CA ALA A 176 -6.82 -16.34 -3.52
C ALA A 176 -5.71 -17.04 -2.72
N TYR A 177 -4.83 -16.29 -2.05
CA TYR A 177 -3.89 -16.85 -1.07
C TYR A 177 -4.57 -17.44 0.17
N GLY A 178 -5.86 -17.16 0.40
CA GLY A 178 -6.65 -17.69 1.51
C GLY A 178 -6.56 -16.86 2.78
N CYS A 179 -6.21 -15.57 2.68
CA CYS A 179 -6.18 -14.67 3.81
C CYS A 179 -7.58 -14.58 4.46
N PRO A 180 -7.73 -14.86 5.77
CA PRO A 180 -9.04 -14.91 6.42
C PRO A 180 -9.79 -13.57 6.46
N ARG A 181 -9.07 -12.46 6.56
CA ARG A 181 -9.62 -11.12 6.75
C ARG A 181 -8.71 -10.07 6.10
N VAL A 182 -9.28 -9.27 5.21
CA VAL A 182 -8.54 -8.24 4.47
C VAL A 182 -9.30 -6.93 4.52
N LEU A 183 -8.58 -5.82 4.76
CA LEU A 183 -9.10 -4.46 4.76
C LEU A 183 -8.54 -3.72 3.54
N TYR A 184 -9.42 -3.43 2.59
CA TYR A 184 -9.12 -2.74 1.34
C TYR A 184 -9.38 -1.24 1.42
N LYS A 185 -8.82 -0.48 0.47
CA LYS A 185 -9.17 0.94 0.21
C LYS A 185 -9.20 1.82 1.46
N LEU A 186 -8.22 1.65 2.34
CA LEU A 186 -8.14 2.43 3.56
C LEU A 186 -7.97 3.92 3.21
N ASP A 187 -8.86 4.77 3.69
CA ASP A 187 -8.78 6.23 3.53
C ASP A 187 -7.93 6.89 4.63
N ARG A 188 -7.77 8.22 4.55
CA ARG A 188 -7.00 9.02 5.52
C ARG A 188 -7.63 9.12 6.91
N SER A 189 -8.94 8.90 7.02
CA SER A 189 -9.64 8.90 8.30
C SER A 189 -9.43 7.60 9.08
N GLY A 190 -9.07 6.53 8.38
CA GLY A 190 -8.95 5.19 8.96
C GLY A 190 -10.11 4.27 8.60
N THR A 191 -10.97 4.65 7.66
CA THR A 191 -12.08 3.82 7.17
C THR A 191 -11.67 3.06 5.92
N GLY A 192 -11.98 1.77 5.84
CA GLY A 192 -11.74 0.93 4.67
C GLY A 192 -12.89 -0.04 4.41
N GLU A 193 -12.71 -0.90 3.41
CA GLU A 193 -13.63 -1.95 2.98
C GLU A 193 -13.10 -3.32 3.45
N GLU A 194 -13.69 -3.87 4.51
CA GLU A 194 -13.33 -5.18 5.06
C GLU A 194 -14.06 -6.32 4.32
N VAL A 195 -13.31 -7.34 3.92
CA VAL A 195 -13.83 -8.61 3.44
C VAL A 195 -13.30 -9.73 4.34
N VAL A 196 -14.22 -10.58 4.81
CA VAL A 196 -13.89 -11.80 5.58
C VAL A 196 -14.16 -13.01 4.71
N LEU A 197 -13.13 -13.84 4.49
CA LEU A 197 -13.20 -14.97 3.55
C LEU A 197 -14.31 -15.97 3.91
N LYS A 198 -14.58 -16.17 5.21
CA LYS A 198 -15.66 -17.06 5.68
C LYS A 198 -17.06 -16.64 5.23
N ASP A 199 -17.23 -15.36 4.91
CA ASP A 199 -18.51 -14.80 4.47
C ASP A 199 -18.72 -14.99 2.96
N LEU A 200 -17.77 -15.62 2.24
CA LEU A 200 -17.86 -15.90 0.81
C LEU A 200 -19.20 -16.55 0.38
N PRO A 201 -19.79 -17.51 1.11
CA PRO A 201 -21.11 -18.07 0.74
C PRO A 201 -22.26 -17.06 0.75
N LEU A 202 -22.08 -15.90 1.38
CA LEU A 202 -23.09 -14.83 1.48
C LEU A 202 -23.05 -13.86 0.30
N VAL A 203 -22.11 -14.04 -0.65
CA VAL A 203 -22.00 -13.20 -1.84
C VAL A 203 -23.26 -13.30 -2.70
N ARG A 204 -23.82 -12.14 -3.06
CA ARG A 204 -25.05 -12.01 -3.87
C ARG A 204 -24.77 -11.77 -5.35
N GLU A 205 -23.64 -11.15 -5.69
CA GLU A 205 -23.27 -10.81 -7.06
C GLU A 205 -22.90 -12.05 -7.89
N LEU A 206 -22.21 -13.00 -7.25
CA LEU A 206 -21.88 -14.31 -7.77
C LEU A 206 -22.29 -15.36 -6.74
N ASN A 207 -23.08 -16.37 -7.13
CA ASN A 207 -23.46 -17.42 -6.21
C ASN A 207 -22.25 -18.28 -5.83
N MET A 208 -21.67 -17.98 -4.67
CA MET A 208 -20.53 -18.69 -4.10
C MET A 208 -20.96 -19.76 -3.07
N ALA A 209 -22.26 -20.06 -2.95
CA ALA A 209 -22.71 -21.15 -2.07
C ALA A 209 -22.10 -22.47 -2.56
N GLY A 210 -21.42 -23.18 -1.66
CA GLY A 210 -20.71 -24.43 -1.95
C GLY A 210 -19.36 -24.27 -2.66
N PHE A 211 -18.83 -23.05 -2.77
CA PHE A 211 -17.43 -22.81 -3.15
C PHE A 211 -16.53 -23.07 -1.94
N ASP A 212 -15.59 -23.98 -2.12
CA ASP A 212 -14.44 -24.10 -1.24
C ASP A 212 -13.31 -23.15 -1.70
N HIS A 213 -12.21 -23.12 -0.93
CA HIS A 213 -11.05 -22.28 -1.26
C HIS A 213 -10.38 -22.69 -2.57
N ASP A 214 -10.40 -23.99 -2.91
CA ASP A 214 -9.79 -24.50 -4.14
C ASP A 214 -10.55 -24.04 -5.40
N MET A 215 -11.87 -24.02 -5.32
CA MET A 215 -12.73 -23.44 -6.36
C MET A 215 -12.51 -21.93 -6.49
N LEU A 216 -12.41 -21.20 -5.36
CA LEU A 216 -12.10 -19.78 -5.37
C LEU A 216 -10.76 -19.51 -6.07
N LEU A 217 -9.70 -20.23 -5.67
CA LEU A 217 -8.37 -20.09 -6.24
C LEU A 217 -8.37 -20.35 -7.75
N GLN A 218 -8.94 -21.48 -8.20
CA GLN A 218 -8.98 -21.82 -9.62
C GLN A 218 -9.83 -20.82 -10.42
N MET A 219 -10.92 -20.31 -9.84
CA MET A 219 -11.71 -19.23 -10.46
C MET A 219 -10.88 -17.96 -10.62
N CYS A 220 -10.14 -17.56 -9.59
CA CYS A 220 -9.26 -16.39 -9.61
C CYS A 220 -8.17 -16.50 -10.68
N ILE A 221 -7.51 -17.66 -10.78
CA ILE A 221 -6.49 -17.91 -11.81
C ILE A 221 -7.11 -17.88 -13.21
N LEU A 222 -8.29 -18.51 -13.41
CA LEU A 222 -9.00 -18.48 -14.71
C LEU A 222 -9.43 -17.06 -15.12
N ALA A 223 -9.78 -16.23 -14.15
CA ALA A 223 -10.16 -14.83 -14.37
C ALA A 223 -8.96 -13.94 -14.73
N GLY A 224 -7.73 -14.45 -14.59
CA GLY A 224 -6.49 -13.75 -14.83
C GLY A 224 -5.94 -13.15 -13.55
N CYS A 225 -4.65 -13.40 -13.30
CA CYS A 225 -3.87 -12.85 -12.19
C CYS A 225 -2.48 -12.47 -12.69
N ASP A 226 -1.67 -11.89 -11.82
CA ASP A 226 -0.30 -11.44 -12.13
C ASP A 226 0.59 -12.57 -12.71
N PHE A 227 0.32 -13.84 -12.35
CA PHE A 227 1.13 -15.00 -12.78
C PHE A 227 0.64 -15.67 -14.07
N LEU A 228 -0.60 -15.46 -14.46
CA LEU A 228 -1.21 -16.11 -15.62
C LEU A 228 -2.33 -15.24 -16.20
N PRO A 229 -2.19 -14.79 -17.47
CA PRO A 229 -3.28 -14.09 -18.14
C PRO A 229 -4.51 -15.00 -18.28
N ASN A 230 -5.68 -14.39 -18.32
CA ASN A 230 -6.91 -15.11 -18.58
C ASN A 230 -6.99 -15.62 -20.03
N LEU A 231 -7.85 -16.61 -20.25
CA LEU A 231 -8.23 -16.99 -21.61
C LEU A 231 -9.03 -15.86 -22.27
N ALA A 232 -8.89 -15.73 -23.60
CA ALA A 232 -9.57 -14.71 -24.37
C ALA A 232 -11.08 -14.72 -24.10
N GLY A 233 -11.62 -13.60 -23.66
CA GLY A 233 -13.04 -13.45 -23.36
C GLY A 233 -13.51 -14.18 -22.08
N VAL A 234 -12.62 -14.70 -21.24
CA VAL A 234 -12.93 -15.31 -19.94
C VAL A 234 -12.57 -14.34 -18.80
N GLY A 235 -13.54 -13.55 -18.35
CA GLY A 235 -13.42 -12.74 -17.13
C GLY A 235 -14.01 -13.44 -15.90
N ILE A 236 -13.97 -12.77 -14.75
CA ILE A 236 -14.39 -13.33 -13.44
C ILE A 236 -15.76 -14.02 -13.44
N LYS A 237 -16.77 -13.46 -14.13
CA LYS A 237 -18.12 -14.06 -14.20
C LYS A 237 -18.15 -15.38 -14.99
N LYS A 238 -17.38 -15.47 -16.08
CA LYS A 238 -17.29 -16.70 -16.88
C LYS A 238 -16.43 -17.74 -16.17
N ALA A 239 -15.34 -17.32 -15.55
CA ALA A 239 -14.51 -18.19 -14.70
C ALA A 239 -15.36 -18.81 -13.57
N HIS A 240 -16.17 -17.99 -12.89
CA HIS A 240 -17.13 -18.45 -11.88
C HIS A 240 -18.11 -19.48 -12.45
N ALA A 241 -18.77 -19.18 -13.57
CA ALA A 241 -19.72 -20.10 -14.18
C ALA A 241 -19.09 -21.45 -14.55
N MET A 242 -17.87 -21.44 -15.08
CA MET A 242 -17.10 -22.63 -15.43
C MET A 242 -16.76 -23.46 -14.17
N ILE A 243 -16.18 -22.84 -13.15
CA ILE A 243 -15.79 -23.54 -11.92
C ILE A 243 -17.01 -24.01 -11.11
N ARG A 244 -18.08 -23.21 -11.06
CA ARG A 244 -19.33 -23.63 -10.40
C ARG A 244 -19.91 -24.90 -11.04
N LYS A 245 -19.90 -24.98 -12.37
CA LYS A 245 -20.45 -26.12 -13.12
C LYS A 245 -19.52 -27.34 -13.09
N HIS A 246 -18.22 -27.12 -13.25
CA HIS A 246 -17.26 -28.20 -13.48
C HIS A 246 -16.42 -28.56 -12.24
N ARG A 247 -16.46 -27.75 -11.17
CA ARG A 247 -15.77 -27.90 -9.87
C ARG A 247 -14.25 -27.76 -9.92
N ASP A 248 -13.59 -28.20 -10.99
CA ASP A 248 -12.13 -28.11 -11.15
C ASP A 248 -11.72 -27.79 -12.59
N PHE A 249 -10.50 -27.28 -12.74
CA PHE A 249 -9.92 -26.85 -13.99
C PHE A 249 -9.78 -27.99 -15.01
N VAL A 250 -9.52 -29.23 -14.57
CA VAL A 250 -9.39 -30.39 -15.47
C VAL A 250 -10.68 -30.59 -16.24
N LYS A 251 -11.81 -30.56 -15.55
CA LYS A 251 -13.14 -30.68 -16.15
C LYS A 251 -13.50 -29.46 -16.99
N VAL A 252 -13.07 -28.25 -16.59
CA VAL A 252 -13.22 -27.04 -17.43
C VAL A 252 -12.48 -27.20 -18.75
N VAL A 253 -11.23 -27.65 -18.75
CA VAL A 253 -10.44 -27.85 -19.97
C VAL A 253 -11.07 -28.89 -20.89
N ARG A 254 -11.54 -30.02 -20.35
CA ARG A 254 -12.26 -31.04 -21.13
C ARG A 254 -13.50 -30.45 -21.82
N PHE A 255 -14.26 -29.63 -21.09
CA PHE A 255 -15.42 -28.94 -21.64
C PHE A 255 -15.03 -27.92 -22.72
N LEU A 256 -13.99 -27.12 -22.50
CA LEU A 256 -13.51 -26.14 -23.49
C LEU A 256 -13.08 -26.81 -24.80
N ARG A 257 -12.31 -27.90 -24.70
CA ARG A 257 -11.88 -28.71 -25.85
C ARG A 257 -13.05 -29.31 -26.61
N PHE A 258 -14.04 -29.85 -25.89
CA PHE A 258 -15.26 -30.41 -26.50
C PHE A 258 -16.04 -29.36 -27.31
N ASN A 259 -16.05 -28.10 -26.87
CA ASN A 259 -16.69 -26.99 -27.59
C ASN A 259 -15.77 -26.31 -28.62
N GLY A 260 -14.66 -26.94 -29.01
CA GLY A 260 -13.74 -26.42 -30.02
C GLY A 260 -12.89 -25.22 -29.58
N THR A 261 -12.83 -24.90 -28.28
CA THR A 261 -11.94 -23.85 -27.77
C THR A 261 -10.52 -24.39 -27.65
N SER A 262 -9.60 -23.82 -28.42
CA SER A 262 -8.16 -24.10 -28.26
C SER A 262 -7.58 -23.29 -27.12
N LEU A 263 -6.74 -23.92 -26.29
CA LEU A 263 -6.00 -23.25 -25.23
C LEU A 263 -4.63 -22.79 -25.75
N PRO A 264 -4.10 -21.66 -25.26
CA PRO A 264 -2.72 -21.26 -25.58
C PRO A 264 -1.73 -22.37 -25.24
N PRO A 265 -0.63 -22.53 -26.01
CA PRO A 265 0.42 -23.49 -25.69
C PRO A 265 0.92 -23.33 -24.25
N GLY A 266 1.04 -24.45 -23.54
CA GLY A 266 1.53 -24.50 -22.16
C GLY A 266 0.60 -23.87 -21.11
N TYR A 267 -0.65 -23.49 -21.46
CA TYR A 267 -1.57 -22.86 -20.50
C TYR A 267 -1.89 -23.76 -19.31
N GLU A 268 -2.21 -25.05 -19.54
CA GLU A 268 -2.52 -26.01 -18.48
C GLU A 268 -1.35 -26.18 -17.49
N VAL A 269 -0.13 -26.26 -18.01
CA VAL A 269 1.08 -26.36 -17.19
C VAL A 269 1.28 -25.11 -16.34
N ARG A 270 1.15 -23.92 -16.93
CA ARG A 270 1.28 -22.66 -16.18
C ARG A 270 0.17 -22.51 -15.15
N PHE A 271 -1.07 -22.89 -15.48
CA PHE A 271 -2.20 -22.90 -14.56
C PHE A 271 -1.91 -23.74 -13.32
N GLN A 272 -1.40 -24.96 -13.51
CA GLN A 272 -1.02 -25.83 -12.41
C GLN A 272 0.11 -25.22 -11.56
N ARG A 273 1.14 -24.64 -12.20
CA ARG A 273 2.21 -23.93 -11.47
C ARG A 273 1.70 -22.75 -10.67
N THR A 274 0.75 -21.99 -11.22
CA THR A 274 0.11 -20.88 -10.51
C THR A 274 -0.68 -21.36 -9.29
N ILE A 275 -1.41 -22.48 -9.38
CA ILE A 275 -2.06 -23.09 -8.19
C ILE A 275 -1.01 -23.39 -7.11
N TRP A 276 0.09 -24.06 -7.48
CA TRP A 276 1.14 -24.41 -6.54
C TRP A 276 1.83 -23.17 -5.95
N LEU A 277 2.00 -22.11 -6.74
CA LEU A 277 2.53 -20.85 -6.27
C LEU A 277 1.64 -20.23 -5.18
N PHE A 278 0.35 -20.03 -5.45
CA PHE A 278 -0.59 -19.51 -4.44
C PHE A 278 -0.67 -20.35 -3.16
N ARG A 279 -0.39 -21.66 -3.26
CA ARG A 279 -0.40 -22.56 -2.10
C ARG A 279 0.92 -22.57 -1.35
N HIS A 280 2.04 -22.58 -2.07
CA HIS A 280 3.35 -23.00 -1.56
C HIS A 280 4.48 -22.02 -1.90
N GLN A 281 4.22 -20.77 -2.29
CA GLN A 281 5.28 -19.77 -2.46
C GLN A 281 6.19 -19.74 -1.22
N ARG A 282 7.50 -19.59 -1.45
CA ARG A 282 8.48 -19.46 -0.37
C ARG A 282 8.25 -18.15 0.39
N VAL A 283 8.22 -18.25 1.70
CA VAL A 283 8.04 -17.16 2.66
C VAL A 283 9.10 -17.28 3.76
N TYR A 284 9.34 -16.21 4.50
CA TYR A 284 10.23 -16.20 5.64
C TYR A 284 9.46 -16.49 6.93
N CYS A 285 9.95 -17.45 7.71
CA CYS A 285 9.42 -17.73 9.03
C CYS A 285 10.19 -16.91 10.09
N PRO A 286 9.56 -15.95 10.78
CA PRO A 286 10.25 -15.13 11.77
C PRO A 286 10.68 -15.93 13.03
N VAL A 287 10.08 -17.11 13.27
CA VAL A 287 10.42 -17.98 14.40
C VAL A 287 11.67 -18.80 14.12
N THR A 288 11.70 -19.52 12.99
CA THR A 288 12.85 -20.37 12.62
C THR A 288 13.97 -19.58 11.94
N ARG A 289 13.71 -18.32 11.58
CA ARG A 289 14.63 -17.41 10.87
C ARG A 289 15.16 -18.00 9.56
N ALA A 290 14.31 -18.70 8.84
CA ALA A 290 14.65 -19.38 7.60
C ALA A 290 13.48 -19.36 6.61
N LEU A 291 13.77 -19.69 5.34
CA LEU A 291 12.74 -19.92 4.35
C LEU A 291 11.88 -21.14 4.71
N THR A 292 10.58 -21.00 4.46
CA THR A 292 9.59 -22.08 4.50
C THR A 292 8.60 -21.86 3.36
N HIS A 293 7.62 -22.75 3.21
CA HIS A 293 6.50 -22.54 2.29
C HIS A 293 5.30 -21.94 3.01
N LEU A 294 4.54 -21.10 2.30
CA LEU A 294 3.26 -20.53 2.77
C LEU A 294 2.34 -21.61 3.37
N ARG A 295 2.17 -22.71 2.65
CA ARG A 295 1.63 -23.97 3.17
C ARG A 295 2.66 -25.06 2.94
N PRO A 296 2.80 -26.02 3.87
CA PRO A 296 3.70 -27.17 3.68
C PRO A 296 3.46 -27.86 2.34
N LEU A 297 4.54 -28.35 1.72
CA LEU A 297 4.40 -29.20 0.55
C LEU A 297 3.68 -30.51 0.92
N PRO A 298 2.91 -31.11 0.00
CA PRO A 298 2.30 -32.42 0.21
C PRO A 298 3.35 -33.50 0.56
N PRO A 299 2.99 -34.54 1.33
CA PRO A 299 3.85 -35.70 1.51
C PRO A 299 4.25 -36.30 0.15
N GLY A 300 5.55 -36.51 -0.08
CA GLY A 300 6.06 -36.94 -1.40
C GLY A 300 6.27 -35.81 -2.42
N GLY A 301 6.14 -34.54 -1.99
CA GLY A 301 6.34 -33.36 -2.82
C GLY A 301 5.16 -33.07 -3.75
N LEU A 302 5.33 -32.09 -4.65
CA LEU A 302 4.26 -31.69 -5.59
C LEU A 302 3.89 -32.81 -6.57
N ALA A 303 4.81 -33.76 -6.82
CA ALA A 303 4.57 -34.93 -7.67
C ALA A 303 3.45 -35.84 -7.16
N ALA A 304 3.17 -35.82 -5.84
CA ALA A 304 2.18 -36.68 -5.21
C ALA A 304 0.76 -36.08 -5.18
N ALA A 305 0.55 -34.81 -5.57
CA ALA A 305 -0.71 -34.08 -5.35
C ALA A 305 -1.64 -33.97 -6.58
N ASP A 306 -2.02 -35.11 -7.17
CA ASP A 306 -3.08 -35.31 -8.19
C ASP A 306 -2.83 -34.94 -9.69
N VAL A 307 -2.80 -36.01 -10.51
CA VAL A 307 -3.31 -36.31 -11.87
C VAL A 307 -3.00 -35.42 -13.11
N LEU A 308 -2.49 -34.20 -13.01
CA LEU A 308 -2.03 -33.42 -14.20
C LEU A 308 -0.50 -33.24 -14.30
N VAL A 309 0.24 -34.03 -13.53
CA VAL A 309 1.46 -33.54 -12.87
C VAL A 309 2.78 -33.88 -13.57
N LEU A 310 2.83 -34.75 -14.57
CA LEU A 310 4.13 -35.10 -15.17
C LEU A 310 4.70 -34.02 -16.10
N ALA A 311 3.86 -33.28 -16.84
CA ALA A 311 4.35 -32.24 -17.76
C ALA A 311 4.60 -30.87 -17.10
N ALA A 312 4.08 -30.64 -15.89
CA ALA A 312 4.19 -29.35 -15.20
C ALA A 312 5.41 -29.26 -14.27
N LEU A 313 5.92 -30.41 -13.81
CA LEU A 313 7.19 -30.50 -13.11
C LEU A 313 8.36 -30.42 -14.10
N PRO A 314 9.51 -29.83 -13.70
CA PRO A 314 10.74 -29.94 -14.48
C PRO A 314 11.07 -31.42 -14.73
N THR A 315 11.44 -31.74 -15.97
CA THR A 315 11.37 -33.12 -16.47
C THR A 315 12.35 -34.06 -15.76
N GLU A 316 13.55 -33.59 -15.37
CA GLU A 316 14.48 -34.22 -14.42
C GLU A 316 15.50 -33.16 -13.90
N GLY A 317 16.29 -33.50 -12.88
CA GLY A 317 17.43 -32.69 -12.41
C GLY A 317 17.15 -31.77 -11.21
N PRO A 318 18.15 -30.98 -10.76
CA PRO A 318 18.09 -30.17 -9.53
C PRO A 318 16.98 -29.10 -9.55
N GLU A 319 16.47 -28.70 -10.72
CA GLU A 319 15.31 -27.82 -10.83
C GLU A 319 14.00 -28.46 -10.35
N ARG A 320 13.87 -29.80 -10.47
CA ARG A 320 12.70 -30.55 -10.01
C ARG A 320 12.56 -30.49 -8.49
N ASP A 321 13.68 -30.55 -7.78
CA ASP A 321 13.71 -30.53 -6.31
C ASP A 321 13.71 -29.09 -5.76
N ALA A 322 14.40 -28.17 -6.45
CA ALA A 322 14.49 -26.78 -6.03
C ALA A 322 13.21 -25.97 -6.23
N LEU A 323 12.31 -26.40 -7.14
CA LEU A 323 11.02 -25.74 -7.44
C LEU A 323 11.14 -24.20 -7.55
N PRO A 324 12.06 -23.68 -8.39
CA PRO A 324 12.41 -22.25 -8.39
C PRO A 324 11.25 -21.32 -8.74
N PHE A 325 10.22 -21.84 -9.43
CA PHE A 325 9.01 -21.08 -9.72
C PHE A 325 8.21 -20.70 -8.46
N LEU A 326 8.40 -21.39 -7.33
CA LEU A 326 7.86 -21.02 -6.02
C LEU A 326 8.66 -19.89 -5.33
N GLY A 327 9.64 -19.32 -6.03
CA GLY A 327 10.68 -18.44 -5.50
C GLY A 327 11.93 -19.27 -5.21
N PRO A 328 13.09 -19.02 -5.82
CA PRO A 328 14.32 -19.81 -5.63
C PRO A 328 14.71 -20.09 -4.16
N PRO A 329 15.44 -21.19 -3.88
CA PRO A 329 16.00 -21.40 -2.54
C PRO A 329 17.07 -20.34 -2.25
N MET A 330 17.29 -20.07 -0.97
CA MET A 330 18.26 -19.09 -0.49
C MET A 330 18.80 -19.55 0.86
N GLU A 331 20.08 -19.28 1.10
CA GLU A 331 20.73 -19.54 2.38
C GLU A 331 20.03 -18.78 3.52
N ALA A 332 19.98 -19.41 4.70
CA ALA A 332 19.23 -18.88 5.84
C ALA A 332 19.72 -17.48 6.29
N GLU A 333 21.03 -17.24 6.24
CA GLU A 333 21.62 -15.95 6.59
C GLU A 333 21.22 -14.84 5.61
N VAL A 334 21.22 -15.14 4.31
CA VAL A 334 20.78 -14.19 3.27
C VAL A 334 19.28 -13.91 3.44
N ALA A 335 18.47 -14.94 3.66
CA ALA A 335 17.04 -14.78 3.89
C ALA A 335 16.75 -13.93 5.13
N ALA A 336 17.49 -14.14 6.22
CA ALA A 336 17.38 -13.34 7.44
C ALA A 336 17.83 -11.88 7.22
N GLY A 337 18.91 -11.66 6.47
CA GLY A 337 19.41 -10.33 6.13
C GLY A 337 18.44 -9.54 5.24
N ILE A 338 17.80 -10.20 4.28
CA ILE A 338 16.70 -9.60 3.50
C ILE A 338 15.54 -9.28 4.42
N ALA A 339 15.07 -10.26 5.21
CA ALA A 339 13.91 -10.10 6.09
C ALA A 339 14.06 -8.94 7.09
N ALA A 340 15.27 -8.71 7.60
CA ALA A 340 15.60 -7.59 8.48
C ALA A 340 15.73 -6.23 7.75
N GLY A 341 15.77 -6.23 6.42
CA GLY A 341 16.00 -5.05 5.59
C GLY A 341 17.47 -4.61 5.56
N ASP A 342 18.41 -5.51 5.86
CA ASP A 342 19.84 -5.23 5.88
C ASP A 342 20.49 -5.49 4.52
N LEU A 343 20.00 -6.50 3.78
CA LEU A 343 20.43 -6.82 2.42
C LEU A 343 19.43 -6.26 1.39
N ASP A 344 19.94 -5.73 0.29
CA ASP A 344 19.15 -5.35 -0.86
C ASP A 344 18.66 -6.61 -1.60
N PRO A 345 17.34 -6.84 -1.73
CA PRO A 345 16.80 -8.04 -2.35
C PRO A 345 17.14 -8.19 -3.85
N SER A 346 17.58 -7.12 -4.51
CA SER A 346 17.99 -7.17 -5.92
C SER A 346 19.44 -7.58 -6.10
N THR A 347 20.32 -7.29 -5.13
CA THR A 347 21.77 -7.56 -5.23
C THR A 347 22.24 -8.62 -4.25
N LEU A 348 21.44 -8.93 -3.24
CA LEU A 348 21.75 -9.79 -2.09
C LEU A 348 22.95 -9.29 -1.27
N GLN A 349 23.31 -8.02 -1.43
CA GLN A 349 24.41 -7.36 -0.72
C GLN A 349 23.88 -6.32 0.28
N PRO A 350 24.64 -5.95 1.32
CA PRO A 350 24.25 -4.88 2.24
C PRO A 350 23.95 -3.57 1.52
N PHE A 351 22.91 -2.86 1.95
CA PHE A 351 22.59 -1.55 1.40
C PHE A 351 23.73 -0.54 1.60
N ASN A 352 24.12 0.17 0.55
CA ASN A 352 25.06 1.28 0.64
C ASN A 352 24.36 2.54 1.18
N LEU A 353 24.31 2.68 2.50
CA LEU A 353 23.59 3.79 3.16
C LEU A 353 24.16 5.17 2.80
N GLN A 354 25.47 5.28 2.54
CA GLN A 354 26.09 6.54 2.10
C GLN A 354 25.60 6.97 0.71
N ALA A 355 25.43 6.01 -0.20
CA ALA A 355 24.87 6.29 -1.51
C ALA A 355 23.37 6.64 -1.42
N ILE A 356 22.60 5.90 -0.62
CA ILE A 356 21.15 6.09 -0.45
C ILE A 356 20.87 7.49 0.09
N TYR A 357 21.52 7.89 1.18
CA TYR A 357 21.28 9.16 1.85
C TYR A 357 22.09 10.33 1.27
N ARG A 358 22.66 10.18 0.07
CA ARG A 358 23.38 11.27 -0.60
C ARG A 358 22.46 12.46 -0.82
N GLY A 359 22.83 13.63 -0.29
CA GLY A 359 22.01 14.84 -0.35
C GLY A 359 20.92 14.92 0.72
N CYS A 360 20.83 13.94 1.63
CA CYS A 360 19.95 14.01 2.79
C CYS A 360 20.57 14.89 3.87
N ALA A 361 19.97 16.06 4.14
CA ALA A 361 20.43 16.96 5.19
C ALA A 361 20.17 16.43 6.61
N TYR A 362 19.17 15.57 6.79
CA TYR A 362 18.68 15.12 8.10
C TYR A 362 18.42 13.61 8.13
N PRO A 363 19.47 12.76 8.13
CA PRO A 363 19.29 11.31 8.18
C PRO A 363 18.76 10.83 9.56
N PRO A 364 18.23 9.59 9.63
CA PRO A 364 17.79 8.96 10.87
C PRO A 364 18.80 9.09 12.00
N ARG A 365 18.33 9.28 13.24
CA ARG A 365 19.18 9.55 14.40
C ARG A 365 20.27 8.50 14.59
N HIS A 366 19.93 7.22 14.46
CA HIS A 366 20.85 6.10 14.61
C HIS A 366 21.84 5.95 13.44
N LEU A 367 21.61 6.61 12.30
CA LEU A 367 22.54 6.61 11.17
C LEU A 367 23.43 7.86 11.09
N ARG A 368 23.17 8.90 11.90
CA ARG A 368 23.92 10.17 11.82
C ARG A 368 25.42 9.99 12.00
N ALA A 369 25.85 9.17 12.97
CA ALA A 369 27.27 8.92 13.22
C ALA A 369 27.96 8.21 12.04
N LEU A 370 27.21 7.43 11.26
CA LEU A 370 27.70 6.75 10.07
C LEU A 370 27.72 7.68 8.85
N LEU A 371 26.71 8.54 8.71
CA LEU A 371 26.43 9.28 7.47
C LEU A 371 26.95 10.71 7.45
N LEU A 372 27.01 11.38 8.60
CA LEU A 372 27.49 12.76 8.69
C LEU A 372 28.98 12.75 9.05
N PRO A 373 29.78 13.66 8.49
CA PRO A 373 31.15 13.85 8.95
C PRO A 373 31.14 14.16 10.46
N PRO A 374 32.16 13.73 11.22
CA PRO A 374 32.30 14.13 12.61
C PRO A 374 32.19 15.65 12.65
N ALA A 375 31.32 16.17 13.52
CA ALA A 375 31.17 17.60 13.68
C ALA A 375 32.58 18.17 13.90
N SER A 376 33.11 18.88 12.89
CA SER A 376 34.30 19.66 13.10
C SER A 376 33.96 20.55 14.28
N ALA A 377 34.77 20.48 15.33
CA ALA A 377 34.72 21.46 16.39
C ALA A 377 34.74 22.81 15.67
N THR A 378 33.60 23.51 15.66
CA THR A 378 33.53 24.86 15.14
C THR A 378 34.55 25.63 15.92
N ALA A 379 35.68 25.94 15.27
CA ALA A 379 36.62 26.93 15.72
C ALA A 379 35.77 28.15 16.05
N ALA A 380 35.70 28.48 17.34
CA ALA A 380 35.25 29.76 17.82
C ALA A 380 36.27 30.79 17.30
N ALA A 381 36.13 31.19 16.04
CA ALA A 381 36.73 32.40 15.54
C ALA A 381 35.83 33.55 16.02
N ALA A 382 36.19 34.08 17.19
CA ALA A 382 35.71 35.36 17.67
C ALA A 382 35.93 36.43 16.59
N PRO A 383 35.02 37.42 16.44
CA PRO A 383 35.22 38.48 15.47
C PRO A 383 36.33 39.40 16.00
N ALA A 384 37.46 39.46 15.27
CA ALA A 384 38.46 40.48 15.49
C ALA A 384 37.93 41.82 14.95
N LEU A 385 37.66 42.73 15.88
CA LEU A 385 37.53 44.16 15.63
C LEU A 385 38.86 44.71 15.11
N THR A 386 38.87 45.28 13.90
CA THR A 386 39.79 46.37 13.56
C THR A 386 39.15 47.29 12.52
N ALA A 387 39.29 48.58 12.80
CA ALA A 387 38.64 49.68 12.13
C ALA A 387 39.58 50.34 11.11
N THR A 388 38.94 50.96 10.10
CA THR A 388 39.27 52.23 9.42
C THR A 388 40.37 52.33 8.34
N GLN A 389 40.00 53.23 7.39
CA GLN A 389 40.73 53.93 6.33
C GLN A 389 40.84 53.17 4.99
N GLY A 390 40.51 53.71 3.81
CA GLY A 390 40.09 55.04 3.36
C GLY A 390 40.49 55.25 1.88
N ARG A 391 39.65 55.96 1.09
CA ARG A 391 39.85 56.51 -0.29
C ARG A 391 39.98 55.51 -1.45
N ALA A 392 39.13 55.53 -2.50
CA ALA A 392 38.75 56.55 -3.51
C ALA A 392 39.58 56.48 -4.80
N SER A 393 38.91 56.22 -5.93
CA SER A 393 38.98 56.91 -7.24
C SER A 393 38.87 55.98 -8.47
N ASP A 394 37.84 56.23 -9.27
CA ASP A 394 37.77 56.37 -10.74
C ASP A 394 38.53 55.45 -11.70
N GLY A 395 37.87 55.10 -12.81
CA GLY A 395 38.55 54.80 -14.08
C GLY A 395 37.78 53.92 -15.06
N ALA A 396 37.16 54.55 -16.06
CA ALA A 396 36.56 53.93 -17.24
C ALA A 396 37.59 53.22 -18.15
N GLY A 397 37.15 52.28 -18.99
CA GLY A 397 38.00 51.70 -20.04
C GLY A 397 37.31 50.67 -20.94
N LEU A 398 37.29 50.96 -22.24
CA LEU A 398 36.56 50.31 -23.35
C LEU A 398 37.22 49.04 -23.91
N SER A 399 36.44 48.36 -24.79
CA SER A 399 36.83 47.50 -25.93
C SER A 399 37.30 46.07 -25.62
N GLY A 400 37.02 45.02 -26.41
CA GLY A 400 36.29 44.84 -27.67
C GLY A 400 36.50 43.41 -28.22
N SER A 401 35.81 43.08 -29.32
CA SER A 401 36.01 41.92 -30.24
C SER A 401 35.51 40.54 -29.75
N ALA A 402 34.57 39.79 -30.37
CA ALA A 402 34.17 39.41 -31.74
C ALA A 402 34.46 37.92 -32.05
N GLY A 403 33.55 37.31 -32.82
CA GLY A 403 33.61 35.93 -33.35
C GLY A 403 32.44 35.08 -32.82
N GLY A 404 31.32 34.90 -33.54
CA GLY A 404 31.15 34.13 -34.79
C GLY A 404 30.51 32.80 -34.42
N GLY A 405 29.50 32.21 -35.07
CA GLY A 405 28.72 32.47 -36.28
C GLY A 405 27.82 31.24 -36.51
N GLY A 406 26.72 31.42 -37.26
CA GLY A 406 25.88 30.34 -37.83
C GLY A 406 24.88 29.71 -36.86
N GLY A 407 23.61 29.50 -37.18
CA GLY A 407 22.86 29.56 -38.44
C GLY A 407 21.66 28.62 -38.29
N GLY A 408 20.51 28.93 -38.90
CA GLY A 408 19.44 27.95 -39.13
C GLY A 408 18.06 28.23 -38.51
N SER A 409 17.37 29.22 -39.08
CA SER A 409 15.95 29.22 -39.48
C SER A 409 15.20 27.87 -39.36
N SER A 410 14.14 27.75 -38.56
CA SER A 410 12.72 28.12 -38.83
C SER A 410 11.87 27.06 -39.54
N SER A 411 10.80 26.61 -38.88
CA SER A 411 9.43 26.45 -39.43
C SER A 411 8.54 25.88 -38.31
N GLN A 412 7.73 26.74 -37.69
CA GLN A 412 6.31 26.98 -38.00
C GLN A 412 5.37 25.82 -37.68
N SER A 413 4.72 26.02 -36.55
CA SER A 413 3.46 25.48 -36.06
C SER A 413 2.28 25.71 -37.02
N GLN A 414 1.32 24.77 -37.01
CA GLN A 414 -0.12 25.10 -37.01
C GLN A 414 -0.87 24.11 -36.10
N GLY A 415 -1.57 24.62 -35.08
CA GLY A 415 -2.75 23.96 -34.51
C GLY A 415 -4.01 24.59 -35.14
N PRO A 416 -5.17 24.62 -34.45
CA PRO A 416 -5.78 23.62 -33.57
C PRO A 416 -7.27 23.39 -33.94
N HIS A 417 -7.96 22.44 -33.29
CA HIS A 417 -9.42 22.51 -33.16
C HIS A 417 -9.90 22.10 -31.75
N ARG A 418 -10.71 22.98 -31.15
CA ARG A 418 -11.41 22.90 -29.86
C ARG A 418 -12.85 22.39 -30.06
N ASN A 419 -13.42 21.77 -29.02
CA ASN A 419 -14.78 21.97 -28.44
C ASN A 419 -14.86 21.13 -27.14
N HIS A 420 -15.07 21.67 -25.92
CA HIS A 420 -16.31 22.16 -25.26
C HIS A 420 -17.47 21.13 -25.31
N HIS A 421 -18.23 20.75 -24.26
CA HIS A 421 -18.54 21.34 -22.94
C HIS A 421 -19.34 20.34 -22.05
N LYS A 422 -19.20 20.46 -20.70
CA LYS A 422 -20.23 20.46 -19.60
C LYS A 422 -21.26 19.31 -19.43
N HIS A 423 -21.43 18.79 -18.18
CA HIS A 423 -22.39 19.33 -17.19
C HIS A 423 -22.36 18.63 -15.80
N TYR A 424 -22.72 19.42 -14.79
CA TYR A 424 -23.01 19.10 -13.37
C TYR A 424 -24.48 18.68 -13.21
N ASN A 425 -24.82 17.89 -12.17
CA ASN A 425 -26.00 18.15 -11.35
C ASN A 425 -26.04 17.43 -9.99
N HIS A 426 -26.91 17.94 -9.13
CA HIS A 426 -26.94 17.96 -7.67
C HIS A 426 -28.09 17.10 -7.07
N HIS A 427 -28.16 17.03 -5.73
CA HIS A 427 -29.23 16.50 -4.83
C HIS A 427 -29.25 14.98 -4.57
N GLN A 428 -29.59 14.43 -3.37
CA GLN A 428 -30.32 14.95 -2.22
C GLN A 428 -30.07 14.09 -0.95
N PHE A 429 -30.27 14.71 0.22
CA PHE A 429 -30.22 14.18 1.60
C PHE A 429 -31.37 13.20 1.93
N ILE A 430 -31.08 12.09 2.63
CA ILE A 430 -32.08 11.37 3.46
C ILE A 430 -31.43 10.88 4.77
N MET A 431 -31.99 11.33 5.89
CA MET A 431 -31.73 10.88 7.26
C MET A 431 -32.47 9.57 7.53
N SER A 432 -31.83 8.59 8.18
CA SER A 432 -32.57 7.54 8.89
C SER A 432 -31.79 7.01 10.10
N GLN A 433 -32.56 6.64 11.11
CA GLN A 433 -32.18 6.53 12.52
C GLN A 433 -31.54 5.19 12.87
N GLN A 434 -30.59 5.19 13.82
CA GLN A 434 -30.06 3.99 14.46
C GLN A 434 -30.78 3.70 15.78
N PRO A 435 -31.12 2.44 16.11
CA PRO A 435 -31.46 2.05 17.47
C PRO A 435 -30.23 1.60 18.26
N ASN A 436 -30.21 2.06 19.53
CA ASN A 436 -29.36 1.62 20.62
C ASN A 436 -29.38 0.10 20.81
N ASN A 437 -28.22 -0.51 21.07
CA ASN A 437 -28.21 -1.67 21.96
C ASN A 437 -26.97 -1.72 22.87
N ARG A 438 -27.24 -1.93 24.15
CA ARG A 438 -26.32 -1.98 25.29
C ARG A 438 -25.79 -3.41 25.52
N HIS A 439 -24.77 -3.49 26.38
CA HIS A 439 -24.16 -4.66 27.06
C HIS A 439 -22.89 -5.20 26.37
N GLY A 440 -21.79 -5.51 27.05
CA GLY A 440 -21.45 -5.51 28.48
C GLY A 440 -19.91 -5.57 28.64
N ARG A 441 -19.40 -5.12 29.80
CA ARG A 441 -17.97 -5.01 30.12
C ARG A 441 -17.29 -6.39 30.21
N VAL A 442 -16.07 -6.48 29.67
CA VAL A 442 -15.09 -7.55 29.93
C VAL A 442 -13.83 -6.88 30.53
N PRO A 443 -13.12 -7.48 31.51
CA PRO A 443 -12.14 -6.79 32.34
C PRO A 443 -10.81 -6.48 31.61
N ALA A 444 -10.14 -5.43 32.08
CA ALA A 444 -8.95 -4.85 31.51
C ALA A 444 -7.70 -5.74 31.68
N VAL A 445 -7.08 -6.11 30.55
CA VAL A 445 -5.67 -6.54 30.50
C VAL A 445 -4.81 -5.29 30.37
N GLY A 446 -3.76 -5.18 31.20
CA GLY A 446 -2.92 -4.00 31.33
C GLY A 446 -2.38 -3.47 30.00
N LYS A 447 -2.53 -2.16 29.77
CA LYS A 447 -1.94 -1.47 28.62
C LYS A 447 -0.41 -1.49 28.72
N PRO A 448 0.32 -1.77 27.63
CA PRO A 448 1.73 -1.40 27.56
C PRO A 448 1.86 0.14 27.64
N PRO A 449 2.97 0.67 28.18
CA PRO A 449 3.14 2.08 28.41
C PRO A 449 3.07 2.85 27.08
N VAL A 450 2.11 3.77 26.99
CA VAL A 450 2.08 4.79 25.92
C VAL A 450 3.12 5.85 26.30
N PRO A 451 4.08 6.19 25.43
CA PRO A 451 5.03 7.25 25.73
C PRO A 451 4.27 8.57 25.98
N PRO A 452 4.60 9.29 27.06
CA PRO A 452 3.95 10.56 27.35
C PRO A 452 4.41 11.58 26.29
N ASN A 453 3.46 12.21 25.62
CA ASN A 453 3.66 13.34 24.69
C ASN A 453 4.37 13.06 23.34
N GLY A 454 3.69 12.34 22.44
CA GLY A 454 3.14 12.92 21.19
C GLY A 454 3.92 13.92 20.32
N ARG A 455 5.26 13.99 20.33
CA ARG A 455 6.05 14.68 19.30
C ARG A 455 7.42 14.03 19.18
N ILE A 456 7.58 13.11 18.22
CA ILE A 456 8.91 12.81 17.69
C ILE A 456 9.28 14.05 16.87
N ASP A 457 10.29 14.77 17.35
CA ASP A 457 10.81 15.97 16.70
C ASP A 457 11.01 15.76 15.19
N ARG A 458 10.87 16.85 14.43
CA ARG A 458 11.01 17.02 12.97
C ARG A 458 12.37 16.60 12.38
N TYR A 459 13.15 15.77 13.05
CA TYR A 459 14.56 15.54 12.76
C TYR A 459 14.87 14.59 11.59
N PHE A 460 13.83 14.09 10.89
CA PHE A 460 13.98 13.30 9.65
C PHE A 460 13.63 14.10 8.38
N PHE A 461 12.81 15.14 8.50
CA PHE A 461 12.28 15.89 7.37
C PHE A 461 12.51 17.36 7.61
N ALA A 462 13.05 18.07 6.60
CA ALA A 462 13.30 19.50 6.73
C ALA A 462 12.06 20.19 7.37
N PRO A 463 12.24 21.04 8.39
CA PRO A 463 11.13 21.84 8.88
C PRO A 463 10.65 22.68 7.70
N ASN A 464 9.51 22.32 7.11
CA ASN A 464 8.96 23.06 5.99
C ASN A 464 8.62 24.48 6.49
N PRO A 465 9.32 25.53 6.02
CA PRO A 465 9.05 26.89 6.49
C PRO A 465 7.63 27.35 6.10
N ALA A 466 7.02 26.75 5.07
CA ALA A 466 5.66 27.03 4.61
C ALA A 466 4.57 26.27 5.38
N VAL A 467 4.91 25.34 6.28
CA VAL A 467 3.96 24.60 7.15
C VAL A 467 4.40 24.73 8.60
N SER A 468 4.52 25.99 9.03
CA SER A 468 4.71 26.40 10.41
C SER A 468 3.41 26.98 10.97
N GLN A 469 2.30 26.26 10.83
CA GLN A 469 1.16 26.43 11.73
C GLN A 469 0.87 25.12 12.46
N PRO A 470 0.82 25.13 13.80
CA PRO A 470 0.32 23.97 14.53
C PRO A 470 -1.14 23.75 14.12
N PHE A 471 -1.48 22.53 13.72
CA PHE A 471 -2.87 22.08 13.62
C PHE A 471 -3.52 22.27 15.00
N ARG A 472 -4.23 23.39 15.20
CA ARG A 472 -5.15 23.55 16.31
C ARG A 472 -6.40 22.76 15.94
N ALA A 473 -6.71 21.71 16.70
CA ALA A 473 -8.07 21.21 16.76
C ALA A 473 -8.96 22.39 17.18
N HIS A 474 -9.90 22.80 16.33
CA HIS A 474 -10.94 23.73 16.75
C HIS A 474 -11.72 23.06 17.89
N ALA A 475 -11.53 23.57 19.11
CA ALA A 475 -12.42 23.27 20.22
C ALA A 475 -13.84 23.73 19.84
N PRO A 476 -14.89 22.96 20.17
CA PRO A 476 -16.26 23.42 19.99
C PRO A 476 -16.47 24.72 20.81
N PRO A 477 -17.24 25.69 20.29
CA PRO A 477 -17.41 26.96 20.97
C PRO A 477 -18.02 26.75 22.35
N GLN A 478 -17.29 27.18 23.38
CA GLN A 478 -17.78 27.29 24.74
C GLN A 478 -18.92 28.32 24.74
N ARG A 479 -20.09 27.90 25.23
CA ARG A 479 -21.19 28.82 25.56
C ARG A 479 -20.68 29.81 26.60
N ARG A 480 -20.54 31.08 26.22
CA ARG A 480 -20.39 32.17 27.18
C ARG A 480 -21.74 32.39 27.85
N GLY A 481 -21.74 32.27 29.18
CA GLY A 481 -22.82 32.81 29.99
C GLY A 481 -22.75 34.34 29.96
N GLU A 482 -23.87 34.96 29.65
CA GLU A 482 -24.13 36.35 29.96
C GLU A 482 -25.08 36.37 31.16
N ALA A 483 -24.56 36.91 32.27
CA ALA A 483 -25.37 37.41 33.37
C ALA A 483 -25.47 38.93 33.22
N GLY A 484 -26.68 39.50 33.24
CA GLY A 484 -26.78 40.96 33.25
C GLY A 484 -28.15 41.61 33.03
N ARG A 485 -29.04 41.46 34.02
CA ARG A 485 -29.89 42.52 34.62
C ARG A 485 -31.15 43.10 33.92
N ASN A 486 -32.10 43.40 34.82
CA ASN A 486 -33.31 44.24 34.77
C ASN A 486 -34.55 43.56 34.15
N GLY A 487 -35.74 43.54 34.74
CA GLY A 487 -36.25 44.06 36.01
C GLY A 487 -37.78 43.86 36.04
N GLU A 488 -38.35 43.91 37.24
CA GLU A 488 -39.76 44.16 37.56
C GLU A 488 -40.86 43.06 37.45
N ARG A 489 -41.53 42.89 38.61
CA ARG A 489 -42.97 42.69 38.89
C ARG A 489 -43.62 41.29 38.77
N VAL A 490 -43.77 40.69 39.96
CA VAL A 490 -44.92 39.94 40.56
C VAL A 490 -46.26 40.68 40.29
N PRO A 491 -47.50 40.10 40.31
CA PRO A 491 -47.96 38.86 40.99
C PRO A 491 -48.91 37.91 40.22
N GLY A 492 -49.14 36.73 40.80
CA GLY A 492 -50.52 36.36 41.18
C GLY A 492 -51.09 35.01 40.69
N GLN A 493 -51.50 34.19 41.68
CA GLN A 493 -52.65 33.27 41.66
C GLN A 493 -52.51 32.02 40.76
N GLN A 494 -53.05 30.82 41.04
CA GLN A 494 -53.79 30.20 42.14
C GLN A 494 -53.80 28.70 41.79
N SER A 495 -53.69 27.80 42.77
CA SER A 495 -54.15 26.40 42.67
C SER A 495 -55.68 26.36 42.38
N PRO A 496 -56.36 25.25 41.98
CA PRO A 496 -56.25 23.95 42.63
C PRO A 496 -56.60 22.67 41.82
N VAL A 497 -56.23 21.52 42.43
CA VAL A 497 -57.03 20.29 42.69
C VAL A 497 -58.01 19.77 41.63
N GLY A 498 -57.90 18.45 41.38
CA GLY A 498 -59.04 17.59 41.04
C GLY A 498 -58.62 16.37 40.21
N SER A 499 -58.28 15.22 40.79
CA SER A 499 -59.15 14.15 41.32
C SER A 499 -59.73 13.18 40.28
N ARG A 500 -59.34 11.91 40.47
CA ARG A 500 -60.13 10.66 40.45
C ARG A 500 -60.52 9.96 39.13
N HIS A 501 -60.25 8.64 39.20
CA HIS A 501 -60.97 7.48 38.65
C HIS A 501 -60.97 7.30 37.12
N GLY A 502 -60.91 6.09 36.54
CA GLY A 502 -60.88 4.75 37.11
C GLY A 502 -60.69 3.66 36.03
N VAL A 503 -60.26 2.49 36.49
CA VAL A 503 -60.49 1.11 36.01
C VAL A 503 -61.41 0.95 34.79
N HIS A 504 -60.91 0.26 33.75
CA HIS A 504 -61.55 -0.96 33.21
C HIS A 504 -60.63 -1.75 32.27
N SER A 505 -60.51 -3.03 32.60
CA SER A 505 -60.25 -4.21 31.76
C SER A 505 -61.13 -4.28 30.50
N ASN A 506 -60.66 -4.81 29.37
CA ASN A 506 -60.76 -6.25 29.03
C ASN A 506 -60.25 -6.55 27.60
N ALA A 507 -60.08 -7.85 27.35
CA ALA A 507 -59.55 -8.57 26.20
C ALA A 507 -60.08 -8.24 24.79
N GLY A 508 -59.24 -8.59 23.81
CA GLY A 508 -59.52 -8.72 22.37
C GLY A 508 -58.28 -9.25 21.66
#